data_AF-A0A454CYE3-F1
#
_entry.id   AF-A0A454CYE3-F1
#
_cell.length_a   1.000
_cell.length_b   1.000
_cell.length_c   1.000
_cell.angle_alpha   90.00
_cell.angle_beta   90.00
_cell.angle_gamma   90.00
#
_symmetry.space_group_name_H-M   'P 1'
#
loop_
_entity.id
_entity.type
_entity.pdbx_description
1 polymer ?
#
loop_
_entity_poly.entity_id
_entity_poly.type
_entity_poly.pdbx_seq_one_letter_code
_entity_poly.pdbx_strand_id
1 'polypeptide(L)' 'MIATIDLLKEKGCQAIKVLVLVAAPEGIEALEKAHPDVELYTAAIDEKLNDKGYIVPGLGDAGDKIFGTK' A
#
# COMPACT_ATOMS: atom_id res chain seq x y z
N MET A 1 5.12 1.68 -1.84
CA MET A 1 4.30 2.85 -1.45
C MET A 1 5.17 3.96 -0.86
N ILE A 2 5.77 3.78 0.33
CA ILE A 2 6.64 4.77 0.99
C ILE A 2 7.69 5.36 0.05
N ALA A 3 8.51 4.51 -0.60
CA ALA A 3 9.53 4.98 -1.54
C ALA A 3 8.98 5.84 -2.70
N THR A 4 7.75 5.59 -3.14
CA THR A 4 7.11 6.41 -4.18
C THR A 4 6.72 7.78 -3.62
N ILE A 5 6.22 7.83 -2.39
CA ILE A 5 5.87 9.07 -1.69
C ILE A 5 7.12 9.90 -1.41
N ASP A 6 8.22 9.28 -0.96
CA ASP A 6 9.53 9.94 -0.80
C ASP A 6 9.94 10.69 -2.07
N LEU A 7 9.89 10.01 -3.22
CA LEU A 7 10.23 10.60 -4.52
C LEU A 7 9.29 11.76 -4.88
N LEU A 8 7.98 11.62 -4.64
CA LEU A 8 7.02 12.69 -4.92
C LEU A 8 7.29 13.93 -4.05
N LYS A 9 7.58 13.74 -2.76
CA LYS A 9 7.92 14.83 -1.83
C LYS A 9 9.24 15.49 -2.18
N GLU A 10 10.24 14.71 -2.61
CA GLU A 10 11.52 15.26 -3.12
C GLU A 10 11.29 16.18 -4.33
N LYS A 11 10.28 15.89 -5.16
CA LYS A 11 9.87 16.75 -6.29
C LYS A 11 8.90 17.87 -5.90
N GLY A 12 8.65 18.09 -4.61
CA GLY A 12 7.85 19.19 -4.09
C GLY A 12 6.35 18.92 -3.99
N CYS A 13 5.90 17.66 -4.14
CA CYS A 13 4.50 17.31 -3.90
C CYS A 13 4.17 17.41 -2.40
N GLN A 14 3.14 18.18 -2.05
CA GLN A 14 2.76 18.44 -0.65
C GLN A 14 1.47 17.74 -0.22
N ALA A 15 0.56 17.45 -1.15
CA ALA A 15 -0.74 16.87 -0.87
C ALA A 15 -0.86 15.54 -1.62
N ILE A 16 -0.76 14.44 -0.87
CA ILE A 16 -0.76 13.08 -1.43
C ILE A 16 -1.90 12.29 -0.81
N LYS A 17 -2.70 11.68 -1.68
CA LYS A 17 -3.73 10.71 -1.30
C LYS A 17 -3.38 9.37 -1.94
N VAL A 18 -3.38 8.32 -1.14
CA VAL A 18 -3.09 6.95 -1.58
C VAL A 18 -4.40 6.19 -1.72
N LEU A 19 -4.61 5.56 -2.87
CA LEU A 19 -5.75 4.69 -3.13
C LEU A 19 -5.26 3.26 -3.34
N VAL A 20 -5.78 2.31 -2.57
CA VAL A 20 -5.48 0.88 -2.70
C VAL A 20 -6.74 0.04 -2.57
N LEU A 21 -6.71 -1.20 -3.07
CA LEU A 21 -7.85 -2.12 -2.93
C LEU A 21 -7.88 -2.78 -1.56
N VAL A 22 -6.76 -3.38 -1.14
CA VAL A 22 -6.61 -4.03 0.16
C VAL A 22 -5.31 -3.58 0.80
N ALA A 23 -5.32 -3.41 2.13
CA ALA A 23 -4.16 -3.01 2.91
C ALA A 23 -4.02 -3.91 4.14
N ALA A 24 -2.78 -4.26 4.49
CA ALA A 24 -2.49 -4.97 5.75
C ALA A 24 -2.12 -3.97 6.86
N PRO A 25 -2.44 -4.25 8.15
CA PRO A 25 -2.18 -3.34 9.26
C PRO A 25 -0.70 -2.94 9.37
N GLU A 26 0.22 -3.87 9.12
CA GLU A 26 1.67 -3.63 9.17
C GLU A 26 2.11 -2.59 8.11
N GLY A 27 1.47 -2.62 6.94
CA GLY A 27 1.73 -1.65 5.87
C GLY A 27 1.14 -0.27 6.16
N ILE A 28 -0.01 -0.23 6.84
CA ILE A 28 -0.66 1.02 7.28
C ILE A 28 0.20 1.69 8.36
N GLU A 29 0.62 0.94 9.38
CA GLU A 29 1.48 1.46 10.46
C GLU A 29 2.82 1.97 9.91
N ALA A 30 3.43 1.23 8.97
CA ALA A 30 4.66 1.66 8.32
C ALA A 30 4.47 2.96 7.52
N LEU A 31 3.35 3.09 6.80
CA LEU A 31 3.03 4.29 6.03
C LEU A 31 2.77 5.49 6.96
N GLU A 32 1.96 5.32 8.00
CA GLU A 32 1.65 6.36 8.98
C GLU A 32 2.90 6.85 9.70
N LYS A 33 3.81 5.95 10.07
CA LYS A 33 5.09 6.30 10.69
C LYS A 33 6.00 7.10 9.75
N ALA A 34 6.04 6.74 8.48
CA ALA A 34 6.91 7.40 7.50
C ALA A 34 6.33 8.74 7.00
N HIS A 35 5.01 8.79 6.79
CA HIS A 35 4.30 9.91 6.16
C HIS A 35 2.92 10.12 6.83
N PRO A 36 2.86 10.63 8.07
CA PRO A 36 1.61 10.84 8.80
C PRO A 36 0.69 11.90 8.18
N ASP A 37 1.21 12.67 7.21
CA ASP A 37 0.50 13.69 6.44
C ASP A 37 -0.22 13.15 5.20
N VAL A 38 -0.08 11.86 4.88
CA VAL A 38 -0.70 11.22 3.72
C VAL A 38 -2.05 10.64 4.10
N GLU A 39 -3.07 10.91 3.28
CA GLU A 39 -4.39 10.29 3.44
C GLU A 39 -4.46 8.95 2.69
N LEU A 40 -4.74 7.87 3.43
CA LEU A 40 -4.94 6.53 2.86
C LEU A 40 -6.42 6.21 2.71
N TYR A 41 -6.82 5.85 1.50
CA TYR A 41 -8.13 5.31 1.17
C TYR A 41 -7.96 3.87 0.69
N THR A 42 -8.58 2.93 1.40
CA THR A 42 -8.58 1.51 1.04
C THR A 42 -10.00 0.96 0.99
N ALA A 43 -10.27 0.00 0.10
CA ALA A 43 -11.57 -0.65 0.06
C ALA A 43 -11.74 -1.69 1.20
N ALA A 44 -10.64 -2.31 1.64
CA ALA A 44 -10.62 -3.17 2.83
C ALA A 44 -9.29 -3.09 3.59
N ILE A 45 -9.37 -3.32 4.89
CA ILE A 45 -8.22 -3.59 5.75
C ILE A 45 -8.28 -5.08 6.09
N ASP A 46 -7.28 -5.82 5.64
CA ASP A 46 -7.18 -7.26 5.81
C ASP A 46 -6.43 -7.61 7.11
N GLU A 47 -6.27 -8.89 7.44
CA GLU A 47 -5.84 -9.31 8.78
C GLU A 47 -4.36 -9.03 9.05
N LYS A 48 -3.50 -9.40 8.11
CA LYS A 48 -2.04 -9.42 8.29
C LYS A 48 -1.29 -9.69 7.00
N LEU A 49 0.03 -9.61 7.08
CA LEU A 49 0.93 -10.26 6.12
C LEU A 49 1.25 -11.70 6.55
N ASN A 50 1.48 -12.59 5.58
CA ASN A 50 2.09 -13.90 5.83
C ASN A 50 3.63 -13.83 5.73
N ASP A 51 4.31 -14.95 5.99
CA ASP A 51 5.79 -15.05 5.99
C ASP A 51 6.46 -14.71 4.65
N LYS A 52 5.68 -14.68 3.56
CA LYS A 52 6.14 -14.29 2.22
C LYS A 52 5.81 -12.84 1.87
N GLY A 53 5.21 -12.09 2.79
CA GLY A 53 4.81 -10.70 2.58
C GLY A 53 3.52 -10.52 1.76
N TYR A 54 2.72 -11.57 1.55
CA TYR A 54 1.40 -11.42 0.95
C TYR A 54 0.35 -11.05 2.00
N ILE A 55 -0.59 -10.19 1.62
CA ILE A 55 -1.76 -9.85 2.43
C ILE A 55 -2.69 -11.07 2.57
N VAL A 56 -3.24 -11.28 3.76
CA VAL A 56 -4.17 -12.37 4.09
C VAL A 56 -5.47 -11.79 4.67
N PRO A 57 -6.66 -12.14 4.12
CA PRO A 57 -6.91 -13.07 3.01
C PRO A 57 -6.38 -12.58 1.64
N GLY A 58 -6.37 -11.27 1.42
CA GLY A 58 -5.76 -10.61 0.26
C GLY A 58 -6.34 -11.02 -1.09
N LEU A 59 -5.61 -10.68 -2.15
CA LEU A 59 -5.98 -10.97 -3.54
C LEU A 59 -4.98 -11.88 -4.24
N GLY A 60 -3.99 -12.42 -3.51
CA GLY A 60 -2.85 -13.13 -4.10
C GLY A 60 -1.97 -12.20 -4.94
N ASP A 61 -1.46 -12.70 -6.06
CA ASP A 61 -0.67 -11.88 -6.98
C ASP A 61 -1.59 -11.02 -7.87
N ALA A 62 -1.76 -9.77 -7.47
CA ALA A 62 -2.63 -8.84 -8.19
C ALA A 62 -2.09 -8.49 -9.58
N GLY A 63 -0.77 -8.37 -9.74
CA GLY A 63 -0.15 -8.05 -11.04
C GLY A 63 -0.41 -9.16 -12.05
N ASP A 64 -0.10 -10.40 -11.68
CA ASP A 64 -0.31 -11.54 -12.55
C ASP A 64 -1.79 -11.74 -12.91
N LYS A 65 -2.70 -11.50 -11.96
CA LYS A 65 -4.15 -11.60 -12.21
C LYS A 65 -4.67 -10.51 -13.15
N ILE A 66 -4.13 -9.30 -13.07
CA ILE A 66 -4.53 -8.18 -13.94
C ILE A 66 -4.03 -8.40 -15.36
N PHE A 67 -2.79 -8.85 -15.52
CA PHE A 67 -2.14 -8.93 -16.84
C PHE A 67 -2.12 -10.33 -17.46
N GLY A 68 -2.56 -11.36 -16.74
CA GLY A 68 -2.64 -12.73 -17.25
C GLY A 68 -1.27 -13.36 -17.52
N THR A 69 -0.27 -13.08 -16.68
CA THR A 69 1.14 -13.48 -16.88
C THR A 69 1.54 -14.79 -16.21
N LYS A 70 0.57 -15.69 -15.99
CA LYS A 70 0.79 -17.08 -15.55
C LYS A 70 0.18 -18.08 -16.51
#